data_AF-A0A8X6Q286-F1
#
_entry.id   AF-A0A8X6Q286-F1
#
_cell.length_a   1.000
_cell.length_b   1.000
_cell.length_c   1.000
_cell.angle_alpha   90.00
_cell.angle_beta   90.00
_cell.angle_gamma   90.00
#
_symmetry.space_group_name_H-M   'P 1'
#
loop_
_entity.id
_entity.type
_entity.pdbx_description
1 polymer ?
#
loop_
_entity_poly.entity_id
_entity_poly.type
_entity_poly.pdbx_seq_one_letter_code
_entity_poly.pdbx_strand_id
1 'polypeptide(L)'
;METLESESAAGSSISREDGRRLGLEPSSIRNIHHEVFNQYPYILQSYHALLPSDTAESEAFVRWVLSKIEQDSNWVCNIFWTVEAHSSIYGDINTHKCCIWTTSNPRVYTEKPLYSTKSE
;
A
#
# COMPACT_ATOMS: atom_id res chain seq x y z
N MET A 1 1.13 22.65 23.38
CA MET A 1 0.70 23.12 22.06
C MET A 1 1.06 22.02 21.07
N GLU A 2 0.38 20.88 21.22
CA GLU A 2 -0.70 20.45 20.32
C GLU A 2 -0.19 20.24 18.91
N THR A 3 0.07 18.98 18.57
CA THR A 3 -0.07 18.51 17.20
C THR A 3 -0.79 17.19 17.29
N LEU A 4 -2.03 17.28 16.85
CA LEU A 4 -3.11 16.33 16.95
C LEU A 4 -2.68 14.96 16.45
N GLU A 5 -3.28 13.95 17.03
CA GLU A 5 -3.56 12.70 16.34
C GLU A 5 -3.77 13.01 14.86
N SER A 6 -3.03 12.35 13.98
CA SER A 6 -3.47 12.27 12.60
C SER A 6 -4.66 11.32 12.61
N GLU A 7 -5.78 11.78 13.17
CA GLU A 7 -7.11 11.25 12.90
C GLU A 7 -7.33 11.49 11.41
N SER A 8 -6.83 10.56 10.62
CA SER A 8 -7.38 10.35 9.30
C SER A 8 -8.85 10.03 9.50
N ALA A 9 -9.73 10.58 8.65
CA ALA A 9 -11.17 10.30 8.67
C ALA A 9 -11.53 8.79 8.59
N ALA A 10 -10.54 7.93 8.35
CA ALA A 10 -10.66 6.48 8.25
C ALA A 10 -10.19 5.69 9.50
N GLY A 11 -9.49 6.29 10.46
CA GLY A 11 -9.02 5.63 11.69
C GLY A 11 -7.67 6.11 12.22
N SER A 12 -7.24 5.54 13.34
CA SER A 12 -5.96 5.86 13.99
C SER A 12 -4.84 4.92 13.50
N SER A 13 -3.66 5.46 13.19
CA SER A 13 -2.49 4.65 12.86
C SER A 13 -1.72 4.32 14.13
N ILE A 14 -1.44 3.04 14.39
CA ILE A 14 -0.43 2.68 15.41
C ILE A 14 0.93 2.92 14.78
N SER A 15 1.64 3.93 15.26
CA SER A 15 3.06 4.05 14.99
C SER A 15 3.85 3.31 16.07
N ARG A 16 5.01 2.74 15.71
CA ARG A 16 5.98 2.28 16.71
C ARG A 16 6.35 3.40 17.70
N GLU A 17 6.20 4.64 17.27
CA GLU A 17 6.45 5.82 18.07
C GLU A 17 5.45 5.98 19.21
N ASP A 18 4.17 5.66 19.01
CA ASP A 18 3.16 5.71 20.08
C ASP A 18 3.48 4.71 21.20
N GLY A 19 3.97 3.53 20.84
CA GLY A 19 4.48 2.56 21.81
C GLY A 19 5.69 3.03 22.58
N ARG A 20 6.65 3.68 21.90
CA ARG A 20 7.82 4.27 22.57
C ARG A 20 7.44 5.40 23.51
N ARG A 21 6.49 6.25 23.12
CA ARG A 21 5.99 7.37 23.93
C ARG A 21 5.26 6.89 25.17
N LEU A 22 4.46 5.83 25.07
CA LEU A 22 3.70 5.26 26.17
C LEU A 22 4.51 4.25 27.01
N GLY A 23 5.73 3.89 26.59
CA GLY A 23 6.52 2.84 27.23
C GLY A 23 5.90 1.45 27.13
N LEU A 24 5.03 1.24 26.13
CA LEU A 24 4.29 -0.01 25.93
C LEU A 24 4.95 -0.84 24.84
N GLU A 25 5.00 -2.15 25.08
CA GLU A 25 5.43 -3.11 24.07
C GLU A 25 4.36 -3.21 22.96
N PRO A 26 4.74 -3.37 21.67
CA PRO A 26 3.79 -3.36 20.56
C PRO A 26 2.60 -4.32 20.68
N SER A 27 2.78 -5.51 21.28
CA SER A 27 1.68 -6.44 21.51
C SER A 27 0.65 -5.91 22.51
N SER A 28 1.08 -5.14 23.52
CA SER A 28 0.17 -4.50 24.48
C SER A 28 -0.73 -3.49 23.80
N ILE A 29 -0.18 -2.69 22.88
CA ILE A 29 -0.94 -1.68 22.13
C ILE A 29 -1.94 -2.38 21.20
N ARG A 30 -1.50 -3.42 20.49
CA ARG A 30 -2.39 -4.25 19.67
C ARG A 30 -3.53 -4.85 20.49
N ASN A 31 -3.25 -5.35 21.69
CA ASN A 31 -4.27 -5.91 22.57
C ASN A 31 -5.23 -4.82 23.06
N ILE A 32 -4.76 -3.61 23.37
CA ILE A 32 -5.64 -2.50 23.73
C ILE A 32 -6.58 -2.16 22.57
N HIS A 33 -6.07 -2.04 21.34
CA HIS A 33 -6.93 -1.80 20.18
C HIS A 33 -7.97 -2.90 19.98
N HIS A 34 -7.57 -4.16 20.11
CA HIS A 34 -8.47 -5.29 19.87
C HIS A 34 -9.47 -5.51 21.02
N GLU A 35 -9.00 -5.56 22.26
CA GLU A 35 -9.80 -5.94 23.44
C GLU A 35 -10.55 -4.76 24.06
N VAL A 36 -9.94 -3.56 24.08
CA VAL A 36 -10.54 -2.37 24.72
C VAL A 36 -11.36 -1.57 23.73
N PHE A 37 -10.83 -1.36 22.52
CA PHE A 37 -11.48 -0.53 21.50
C PHE A 37 -12.25 -1.32 20.43
N ASN A 38 -12.17 -2.66 20.43
CA ASN A 38 -12.78 -3.53 19.41
C ASN A 38 -12.41 -3.10 17.97
N GLN A 39 -11.15 -2.69 17.78
CA GLN A 39 -10.60 -2.25 16.51
C GLN A 39 -9.68 -3.31 15.90
N TYR A 40 -9.70 -3.37 14.57
CA TYR A 40 -8.93 -4.31 13.77
C TYR A 40 -7.97 -3.56 12.84
N PRO A 41 -6.81 -4.17 12.51
CA PRO A 41 -5.87 -3.57 11.58
C PRO A 41 -6.38 -3.70 10.13
N TYR A 42 -6.37 -2.60 9.39
CA TYR A 42 -6.61 -2.55 7.95
C TYR A 42 -5.41 -1.92 7.25
N ILE A 43 -4.76 -2.68 6.37
CA ILE A 43 -3.60 -2.22 5.62
C ILE A 43 -4.07 -1.33 4.48
N LEU A 44 -3.46 -0.14 4.36
CA LEU A 44 -3.70 0.74 3.22
C LEU A 44 -3.06 0.15 1.97
N GLN A 45 -3.88 -0.01 0.93
CA GLN A 45 -3.44 -0.53 -0.36
C GLN A 45 -3.57 0.57 -1.40
N SER A 46 -2.50 0.78 -2.16
CA SER A 46 -2.50 1.68 -3.31
C SER A 46 -2.57 0.85 -4.57
N TYR A 47 -3.48 1.22 -5.47
CA TYR A 47 -3.68 0.57 -6.75
C TYR A 47 -3.61 1.60 -7.87
N HIS A 48 -3.11 1.20 -9.03
CA HIS A 48 -3.28 2.01 -10.24
C HIS A 48 -4.75 1.98 -10.66
N ALA A 49 -5.27 3.11 -11.13
CA ALA A 49 -6.60 3.16 -11.73
C ALA A 49 -6.61 2.29 -12.99
N LEU A 50 -7.55 1.35 -13.07
CA LEU A 50 -7.76 0.54 -14.26
C LEU A 50 -8.63 1.31 -15.25
N LEU A 51 -8.08 1.65 -16.40
CA LEU A 51 -8.83 2.23 -17.51
C LEU A 51 -9.59 1.12 -18.26
N PRO A 52 -10.74 1.43 -18.88
CA PRO A 52 -11.49 0.42 -19.65
C PRO A 52 -10.66 -0.25 -20.77
N SER A 53 -9.69 0.44 -21.33
CA SER A 53 -8.76 -0.08 -22.35
C SER A 53 -7.79 -1.13 -21.81
N ASP A 54 -7.38 -1.01 -20.55
CA ASP A 54 -6.29 -1.79 -19.96
C ASP A 54 -6.60 -3.29 -19.95
N THR A 55 -7.89 -3.65 -19.85
CA THR A 55 -8.31 -5.06 -19.83
C THR A 55 -8.02 -5.73 -21.17
N ALA A 56 -8.36 -5.07 -22.29
CA ALA A 56 -8.15 -5.61 -23.62
C ALA A 56 -6.65 -5.70 -23.96
N GLU A 57 -5.88 -4.68 -23.59
CA GLU A 57 -4.43 -4.65 -23.79
C GLU A 57 -3.72 -5.72 -22.95
N SER A 58 -4.13 -5.88 -21.69
CA SER A 58 -3.60 -6.93 -20.81
C SER A 58 -3.91 -8.32 -21.34
N GLU A 59 -5.13 -8.57 -21.82
CA GLU A 59 -5.49 -9.86 -22.40
C GLU A 59 -4.66 -10.16 -23.66
N ALA A 60 -4.52 -9.19 -24.56
CA ALA A 60 -3.73 -9.33 -25.77
C ALA A 60 -2.26 -9.65 -25.45
N PHE A 61 -1.68 -8.96 -24.46
CA PHE A 61 -0.33 -9.23 -23.99
C PHE A 61 -0.18 -10.65 -23.42
N VAL A 62 -1.10 -11.09 -22.55
CA VAL A 62 -1.06 -12.43 -21.96
C VAL A 62 -1.17 -13.50 -23.03
N ARG A 63 -2.06 -13.33 -24.02
CA ARG A 63 -2.19 -14.26 -25.17
C ARG A 63 -0.90 -14.33 -25.98
N TRP A 64 -0.26 -13.18 -26.21
CA TRP A 64 1.02 -13.13 -26.91
C TRP A 64 2.13 -13.84 -26.13
N VAL A 65 2.23 -13.61 -24.82
CA VAL A 65 3.18 -14.31 -23.94
C VAL A 65 2.94 -15.83 -23.97
N LEU A 66 1.68 -16.26 -23.89
CA LEU A 66 1.33 -17.67 -23.94
C LEU A 66 1.78 -18.32 -25.26
N SER A 67 1.54 -17.65 -26.38
CA SER A 67 2.01 -18.11 -27.70
C SER A 67 3.54 -18.25 -27.78
N LYS A 68 4.29 -17.39 -27.08
CA LYS A 68 5.76 -17.50 -27.00
C LYS A 68 6.19 -18.69 -26.16
N ILE A 69 5.51 -18.96 -25.05
CA ILE A 69 5.76 -20.12 -24.19
C ILE A 69 5.47 -21.43 -24.93
N GLU A 70 4.39 -21.47 -25.73
CA GLU A 70 4.04 -22.64 -26.54
C GLU A 70 5.09 -22.94 -27.64
N GLN A 71 5.71 -21.91 -28.20
CA GLN A 71 6.77 -22.05 -29.20
C GLN A 71 8.10 -22.48 -28.58
N ASP A 72 8.43 -21.95 -27.40
CA ASP A 72 9.64 -22.29 -26.66
C ASP A 72 9.36 -22.24 -25.15
N SER A 73 9.37 -23.41 -24.52
CA SER A 73 9.15 -23.55 -23.07
C SER A 73 10.18 -22.81 -22.22
N ASN A 74 11.38 -22.53 -22.75
CA ASN A 74 12.44 -21.80 -22.05
C ASN A 74 12.40 -20.29 -22.32
N TRP A 75 11.48 -19.80 -23.17
CA TRP A 75 11.44 -18.40 -23.59
C TRP A 75 11.40 -17.43 -22.40
N VAL A 76 10.57 -17.71 -21.41
CA VAL A 76 10.43 -16.86 -20.20
C VAL A 76 11.73 -16.79 -19.41
N CYS A 77 12.49 -17.89 -19.34
CA CYS A 77 13.77 -17.95 -18.63
C CYS A 77 14.86 -17.11 -19.32
N ASN A 78 14.68 -16.79 -20.60
CA ASN A 78 15.60 -15.98 -21.38
C ASN A 78 15.30 -14.47 -21.31
N ILE A 79 14.26 -14.06 -20.56
CA ILE A 79 13.90 -12.64 -20.40
C ILE A 79 14.62 -12.06 -19.20
N PHE A 80 15.36 -10.98 -19.43
CA PHE A 80 15.89 -10.15 -18.36
C PHE A 80 14.93 -8.99 -18.09
N TRP A 81 14.35 -8.96 -16.89
CA TRP A 81 13.46 -7.89 -16.46
C TRP A 81 14.25 -6.81 -15.74
N THR A 82 14.08 -5.57 -16.17
CA THR A 82 14.57 -4.39 -15.44
C THR A 82 13.38 -3.59 -14.96
N VAL A 83 13.38 -3.21 -13.69
CA VAL A 83 12.40 -2.28 -13.14
C VAL A 83 13.13 -1.06 -12.60
N GLU A 84 12.62 0.13 -12.91
CA GLU A 84 13.09 1.37 -12.31
C GLU A 84 12.26 1.62 -11.05
N ALA A 85 12.93 1.80 -9.92
CA ALA A 85 12.29 2.16 -8.66
C ALA A 85 12.79 3.55 -8.24
N HIS A 86 11.87 4.50 -8.13
CA HIS A 86 12.17 5.82 -7.60
C HIS A 86 12.20 5.76 -6.07
N SER A 87 13.30 6.17 -5.47
CA SER A 87 13.40 6.36 -4.01
C SER A 87 13.62 7.84 -3.71
N SER A 88 12.69 8.46 -2.99
CA SER A 88 12.87 9.82 -2.49
C SER A 88 13.82 9.83 -1.29
N ILE A 89 14.78 10.76 -1.31
CA ILE A 89 15.75 10.99 -0.22
C ILE A 89 15.03 11.49 1.06
N TYR A 90 13.83 12.06 0.91
CA TYR A 90 13.05 12.59 2.03
C TYR A 90 12.15 11.56 2.71
N GLY A 91 12.27 10.28 2.33
CA GLY A 91 11.55 9.20 2.99
C GLY A 91 10.07 9.24 2.65
N ASP A 92 9.74 9.03 1.38
CA ASP A 92 8.38 8.62 1.03
C ASP A 92 8.03 7.41 1.91
N ILE A 93 7.06 7.61 2.79
CA ILE A 93 6.64 6.59 3.74
C ILE A 93 6.16 5.42 2.90
N ASN A 94 6.76 4.25 3.11
CA ASN A 94 6.34 3.01 2.47
C ASN A 94 4.88 2.73 2.88
N THR A 95 3.94 3.19 2.05
CA THR A 95 2.49 3.07 2.29
C THR A 95 2.04 1.62 2.33
N HIS A 96 2.82 0.69 1.78
CA HIS A 96 2.56 -0.75 1.85
C HIS A 96 2.59 -1.32 3.28
N LYS A 97 3.18 -0.60 4.24
CA LYS A 97 3.15 -0.97 5.67
C LYS A 97 2.25 -0.06 6.51
N CYS A 98 1.55 0.88 5.89
CA CYS A 98 0.65 1.76 6.61
C CYS A 98 -0.64 1.01 6.97
N CYS A 99 -1.01 1.05 8.24
CA CYS A 99 -2.17 0.35 8.78
C CYS A 99 -2.99 1.32 9.61
N ILE A 100 -4.30 1.32 9.37
CA ILE A 100 -5.28 2.03 10.18
C ILE A 100 -6.00 1.02 11.08
N TRP A 101 -6.38 1.46 12.27
CA TRP A 101 -7.16 0.68 13.22
C TRP A 101 -8.55 1.28 13.36
N THR A 102 -9.55 0.45 13.09
CA THR A 102 -10.96 0.87 13.13
C THR A 102 -11.85 -0.34 13.41
N THR A 103 -13.09 -0.09 13.84
CA THR A 103 -14.07 -1.13 14.18
C THR A 103 -14.66 -1.81 12.96
N SER A 104 -14.55 -1.20 11.77
CA SER A 104 -15.06 -1.73 10.52
C SER A 104 -14.23 -1.24 9.32
N ASN A 105 -14.21 -2.01 8.22
CA ASN A 105 -13.51 -1.58 7.02
C ASN A 105 -14.11 -0.26 6.51
N PRO A 106 -13.34 0.84 6.42
CA PRO A 106 -13.88 2.14 6.10
C PRO A 106 -14.37 2.24 4.65
N ARG A 107 -13.91 1.35 3.75
CA ARG A 107 -14.27 1.33 2.31
C ARG A 107 -14.14 2.72 1.65
N VAL A 108 -13.18 3.50 2.12
CA VAL A 108 -12.84 4.82 1.58
C VAL A 108 -11.76 4.63 0.53
N TYR A 109 -11.96 5.23 -0.62
CA TYR A 109 -11.00 5.27 -1.72
C TYR A 109 -10.59 6.72 -1.95
N THR A 110 -9.30 6.96 -2.16
CA THR A 110 -8.77 8.29 -2.45
C THR A 110 -7.83 8.20 -3.63
N GLU A 111 -8.07 9.04 -4.63
CA GLU A 111 -7.21 9.16 -5.78
C GLU A 111 -6.07 10.13 -5.47
N LYS A 112 -4.85 9.74 -5.85
CA LYS A 112 -3.67 10.59 -5.74
C LYS A 112 -2.91 10.54 -7.07
N PRO A 113 -2.32 11.65 -7.52
CA PRO A 113 -1.45 11.62 -8.68
C PRO A 113 -0.24 10.73 -8.39
N LEU A 114 0.24 10.01 -9.42
CA LEU A 114 1.38 9.09 -9.29
C LEU A 114 2.67 9.83 -8.91
N TYR A 115 2.81 11.07 -9.36
CA TYR A 115 3.96 11.93 -9.07
C TYR A 115 3.50 13.17 -8.32
N SER A 116 4.24 13.54 -7.27
CA SER A 116 4.08 14.84 -6.63
C SER A 116 4.38 15.95 -7.65
N THR A 117 3.65 17.05 -7.59
CA THR A 117 4.02 18.27 -8.32
C THR A 117 5.42 18.68 -7.89
N LYS A 118 6.36 18.82 -8.84
CA LYS A 118 7.66 19.44 -8.56
C LYS A 118 7.37 20.83 -7.98
N SER A 119 7.76 21.05 -6.74
CA SER A 119 7.88 22.40 -6.20
C SER A 119 9.03 23.10 -6.95
N GLU A 120 8.71 24.20 -7.63
CA GLU A 120 9.71 25.14 -8.18
C GLU A 120 10.57 25.77 -7.08
#